data_AF-A0A3M1KS90-F1
#
_entry.id   AF-A0A3M1KS90-F1
#
_cell.length_a   1.000
_cell.length_b   1.000
_cell.length_c   1.000
_cell.angle_alpha   90.00
_cell.angle_beta   90.00
_cell.angle_gamma   90.00
#
_symmetry.space_group_name_H-M   'P 1'
#
loop_
_entity.id
_entity.type
_entity.pdbx_description
1 polymer ?
#
loop_
_entity_poly.entity_id
_entity_poly.type
_entity_poly.pdbx_seq_one_letter_code
_entity_poly.pdbx_strand_id
1 'polypeptide(L)'
;ISCHTDVHQNTVGDDCRRCHSTENWLIDDIFSLHLENGFPLLGAHATAECAACHSSETALRFDRLGNECVNCHLEDFNRTTQPNHPDAGFSTNCIQCHRMESTDWGAESIDHSFFPLELGHDIQDCSACHTAGDFSNTPSDCFECHSTQYENAANPNHLTAGFSTQCVDCHTTSPGWSPAEFLGHDDAFFPIYSGEHKGTWSECSECHTNPDNFAEFTCLTCHTNPETDQKHQGISGYAYESNACLSCHPTGSGDDAFDHDNQFFPIFSGKHQGTWNECSECHLGGNFQSFSCIDCHEHNDPNDLADEHDDVSGYEFSSSACYACHPTGEE
;
A
#
# COMPACT_ATOMS: atom_id res chain seq x y z
N ILE A 1 57.17 51.16 -1.43
CA ILE A 1 56.51 51.41 -2.73
C ILE A 1 55.88 50.10 -3.13
N SER A 2 54.55 50.02 -3.12
CA SER A 2 53.85 48.93 -3.80
C SER A 2 53.98 49.18 -5.30
N CYS A 3 54.37 48.19 -6.09
CA CYS A 3 54.41 48.30 -7.54
C CYS A 3 53.01 48.28 -8.16
N HIS A 4 52.00 47.83 -7.40
CA HIS A 4 50.61 47.74 -7.85
C HIS A 4 49.69 48.51 -6.90
N THR A 5 48.78 49.28 -7.48
CA THR A 5 47.73 49.99 -6.75
C THR A 5 46.52 49.07 -6.65
N ASP A 6 45.96 48.92 -5.45
CA ASP A 6 44.68 48.25 -5.30
C ASP A 6 43.57 49.09 -5.95
N VAL A 7 42.92 48.50 -6.95
CA VAL A 7 41.78 49.10 -7.64
C VAL A 7 40.44 48.79 -6.95
N HIS A 8 40.43 47.87 -5.98
CA HIS A 8 39.25 47.40 -5.27
C HIS A 8 38.96 48.17 -3.99
N GLN A 9 39.76 49.19 -3.68
CA GLN A 9 39.54 50.10 -2.55
C GLN A 9 39.46 49.37 -1.19
N ASN A 10 40.31 48.36 -1.00
CA ASN A 10 40.42 47.48 0.17
C ASN A 10 39.19 46.59 0.44
N THR A 11 38.30 46.39 -0.54
CA THR A 11 37.08 45.58 -0.33
C THR A 11 37.31 44.08 -0.34
N VAL A 12 38.38 43.61 -0.99
CA VAL A 12 38.69 42.18 -1.16
C VAL A 12 39.96 41.73 -0.42
N GLY A 13 40.55 42.62 0.40
CA GLY A 13 41.80 42.38 1.12
C GLY A 13 43.06 42.51 0.25
N ASP A 14 44.23 42.25 0.86
CA ASP A 14 45.54 42.54 0.26
C ASP A 14 46.19 41.33 -0.44
N ASP A 15 45.60 40.13 -0.36
CA ASP A 15 46.15 38.93 -0.99
C ASP A 15 45.74 38.81 -2.45
N CYS A 16 46.39 39.59 -3.31
CA CYS A 16 46.08 39.65 -4.74
C CYS A 16 46.18 38.27 -5.44
N ARG A 17 47.03 37.36 -4.92
CA ARG A 17 47.25 36.03 -5.49
C ARG A 17 46.09 35.06 -5.28
N ARG A 18 45.13 35.41 -4.43
CA ARG A 18 43.89 34.66 -4.25
C ARG A 18 43.01 34.68 -5.51
N CYS A 19 43.05 35.77 -6.28
CA CYS A 19 42.17 35.96 -7.43
C CYS A 19 42.93 36.18 -8.75
N HIS A 20 44.16 36.69 -8.69
CA HIS A 20 44.94 37.06 -9.87
C HIS A 20 46.22 36.24 -9.98
N SER A 21 46.61 35.92 -11.22
CA SER A 21 47.88 35.29 -11.52
C SER A 21 48.93 36.33 -11.93
N THR A 22 50.19 35.92 -12.03
CA THR A 22 51.24 36.76 -12.62
C THR A 22 51.11 36.87 -14.15
N GLU A 23 50.25 36.07 -14.77
CA GLU A 23 50.06 36.03 -16.23
C GLU A 23 48.99 37.02 -16.70
N ASN A 24 47.89 37.14 -15.94
CA ASN A 24 46.84 38.11 -16.19
C ASN A 24 46.00 38.41 -14.92
N TRP A 25 45.22 39.49 -14.99
CA TRP A 25 44.33 39.96 -13.91
C TRP A 25 42.89 39.45 -14.06
N LEU A 26 42.63 38.50 -14.96
CA LEU A 26 41.30 37.91 -15.11
C LEU A 26 41.03 36.94 -13.97
N ILE A 27 39.75 36.82 -13.59
CA ILE A 27 39.28 35.91 -12.56
C ILE A 27 38.42 34.86 -13.26
N ASP A 28 38.99 33.66 -13.44
CA ASP A 28 38.30 32.56 -14.13
C ASP A 28 37.50 31.66 -13.17
N ASP A 29 37.72 31.79 -11.85
CA ASP A 29 37.21 30.88 -10.82
C ASP A 29 36.22 31.55 -9.85
N ILE A 30 35.38 32.46 -10.37
CA ILE A 30 34.45 33.26 -9.56
C ILE A 30 33.46 32.39 -8.76
N PHE A 31 33.06 31.23 -9.31
CA PHE A 31 32.15 30.29 -8.65
C PHE A 31 32.79 29.64 -7.41
N SER A 32 34.04 29.18 -7.51
CA SER A 32 34.73 28.58 -6.35
C SER A 32 35.01 29.64 -5.29
N LEU A 33 35.37 30.86 -5.68
CA LEU A 33 35.54 31.97 -4.74
C LEU A 33 34.25 32.26 -3.95
N HIS A 34 33.10 32.28 -4.61
CA HIS A 34 31.81 32.48 -3.94
C HIS A 34 31.47 31.31 -2.97
N LEU A 35 31.69 30.07 -3.41
CA LEU A 35 31.53 28.87 -2.59
C LEU A 35 32.41 28.91 -1.33
N GLU A 36 33.71 29.19 -1.48
CA GLU A 36 34.66 29.26 -0.36
C GLU A 36 34.32 30.34 0.67
N ASN A 37 33.68 31.43 0.24
CA ASN A 37 33.28 32.53 1.12
C ASN A 37 31.86 32.36 1.70
N GLY A 38 31.19 31.23 1.44
CA GLY A 38 29.94 30.83 2.07
C GLY A 38 28.67 31.26 1.34
N PHE A 39 28.75 31.59 0.05
CA PHE A 39 27.59 31.89 -0.79
C PHE A 39 27.73 31.19 -2.14
N PRO A 40 27.36 29.89 -2.27
CA PRO A 40 27.51 29.17 -3.52
C PRO A 40 26.54 29.72 -4.58
N LEU A 41 27.05 30.05 -5.76
CA LEU A 41 26.24 30.52 -6.90
C LEU A 41 25.55 29.33 -7.58
N LEU A 42 24.43 28.89 -6.99
CA LEU A 42 23.60 27.77 -7.46
C LEU A 42 22.22 28.26 -7.90
N GLY A 43 21.51 27.43 -8.67
CA GLY A 43 20.15 27.71 -9.11
C GLY A 43 20.02 29.07 -9.80
N ALA A 44 19.03 29.86 -9.40
CA ALA A 44 18.81 31.22 -9.92
C ALA A 44 20.00 32.16 -9.73
N HIS A 45 20.81 31.97 -8.67
CA HIS A 45 21.98 32.82 -8.39
C HIS A 45 23.14 32.55 -9.34
N ALA A 46 23.20 31.37 -9.97
CA ALA A 46 24.26 31.03 -10.92
C ALA A 46 24.25 31.90 -12.19
N THR A 47 23.09 32.48 -12.53
CA THR A 47 22.89 33.34 -13.69
C THR A 47 22.64 34.81 -13.33
N ALA A 48 22.78 35.17 -12.06
CA ALA A 48 22.58 36.55 -11.62
C ALA A 48 23.70 37.46 -12.11
N GLU A 49 23.34 38.66 -12.57
CA GLU A 49 24.31 39.68 -12.92
C GLU A 49 25.06 40.16 -11.68
N CYS A 50 26.36 40.44 -11.80
CA CYS A 50 27.20 40.87 -10.67
C CYS A 50 26.59 42.06 -9.92
N ALA A 51 26.03 43.01 -10.66
CA ALA A 51 25.42 44.23 -10.13
C ALA A 51 24.11 44.01 -9.36
N ALA A 52 23.47 42.85 -9.52
CA ALA A 52 22.27 42.50 -8.76
C ALA A 52 22.56 42.38 -7.26
N CYS A 53 23.77 41.93 -6.90
CA CYS A 53 24.24 41.82 -5.52
C CYS A 53 25.28 42.90 -5.19
N HIS A 54 26.27 43.09 -6.06
CA HIS A 54 27.35 44.07 -5.89
C HIS A 54 26.98 45.40 -6.55
N SER A 55 26.12 46.18 -5.90
CA SER A 55 25.66 47.48 -6.41
C SER A 55 26.77 48.51 -6.66
N SER A 56 27.97 48.31 -6.10
CA SER A 56 29.16 49.15 -6.28
C SER A 56 30.20 48.55 -7.23
N GLU A 57 29.88 47.49 -7.99
CA GLU A 57 30.84 46.79 -8.86
C GLU A 57 31.47 47.71 -9.91
N THR A 58 30.72 48.71 -10.40
CA THR A 58 31.23 49.67 -11.41
C THR A 58 32.43 50.48 -10.91
N ALA A 59 32.64 50.54 -9.60
CA ALA A 59 33.80 51.15 -8.94
C ALA A 59 34.88 50.10 -8.55
N LEU A 60 34.78 48.88 -9.08
CA LEU A 60 35.56 47.69 -8.75
C LEU A 60 35.51 47.32 -7.26
N ARG A 61 34.45 47.73 -6.55
CA ARG A 61 34.25 47.43 -5.12
C ARG A 61 33.37 46.18 -4.98
N PHE A 62 33.92 45.17 -4.29
CA PHE A 62 33.23 43.91 -3.99
C PHE A 62 33.21 43.70 -2.48
N ASP A 63 32.40 44.52 -1.79
CA ASP A 63 32.20 44.37 -0.35
C ASP A 63 31.59 43.00 -0.04
N ARG A 64 32.03 42.40 1.07
CA ARG A 64 31.45 41.14 1.55
C ARG A 64 29.99 41.37 1.94
N LEU A 65 29.10 40.66 1.26
CA LEU A 65 27.68 40.60 1.59
C LEU A 65 27.42 39.47 2.60
N GLY A 66 26.39 39.61 3.42
CA GLY A 66 25.89 38.48 4.22
C GLY A 66 25.28 37.40 3.32
N ASN A 67 25.20 36.17 3.81
CA ASN A 67 24.67 35.01 3.08
C ASN A 67 23.27 34.57 3.55
N GLU A 68 22.64 35.32 4.46
CA GLU A 68 21.26 35.06 4.88
C GLU A 68 20.29 35.48 3.78
N CYS A 69 19.47 34.54 3.31
CA CYS A 69 18.53 34.74 2.21
C CYS A 69 17.62 35.97 2.42
N VAL A 70 17.14 36.13 3.67
CA VAL A 70 16.23 37.21 4.05
C VAL A 70 16.84 38.60 3.89
N ASN A 71 18.17 38.75 3.90
CA ASN A 71 18.80 40.06 3.71
C ASN A 71 18.48 40.68 2.34
N CYS A 72 18.20 39.85 1.34
CA CYS A 72 17.80 40.29 0.00
C CYS A 72 16.31 40.01 -0.26
N HIS A 73 15.79 38.87 0.20
CA HIS A 73 14.45 38.39 -0.12
C HIS A 73 13.39 38.69 0.96
N LEU A 74 13.62 39.64 1.87
CA LEU A 74 12.61 40.00 2.88
C LEU A 74 11.32 40.54 2.27
N GLU A 75 11.41 41.35 1.20
CA GLU A 75 10.21 41.86 0.52
C GLU A 75 9.44 40.71 -0.15
N ASP A 76 10.16 39.81 -0.83
CA ASP A 76 9.55 38.61 -1.42
C ASP A 76 8.85 37.78 -0.34
N PHE A 77 9.55 37.47 0.77
CA PHE A 77 9.00 36.77 1.92
C PHE A 77 7.71 37.41 2.44
N ASN A 78 7.70 38.73 2.61
CA ASN A 78 6.54 39.46 3.15
C ASN A 78 5.37 39.57 2.17
N ARG A 79 5.62 39.43 0.85
CA ARG A 79 4.62 39.60 -0.20
C ARG A 79 4.04 38.26 -0.68
N THR A 80 4.63 37.13 -0.32
CA THR A 80 4.09 35.80 -0.64
C THR A 80 2.72 35.62 0.01
N THR A 81 1.73 35.18 -0.77
CA THR A 81 0.37 34.92 -0.29
C THR A 81 -0.05 33.45 -0.36
N GLN A 82 0.73 32.61 -1.03
CA GLN A 82 0.43 31.19 -1.27
C GLN A 82 1.69 30.33 -1.15
N PRO A 83 1.96 29.73 0.02
CA PRO A 83 1.38 30.06 1.33
C PRO A 83 1.82 31.45 1.82
N ASN A 84 1.00 32.13 2.63
CA ASN A 84 1.38 33.43 3.19
C ASN A 84 2.40 33.24 4.33
N HIS A 85 3.67 33.57 4.09
CA HIS A 85 4.74 33.31 5.06
C HIS A 85 4.58 34.11 6.37
N PRO A 86 4.31 35.44 6.35
CA PRO A 86 4.06 36.19 7.57
C PRO A 86 2.85 35.70 8.38
N ASP A 87 1.71 35.45 7.73
CA ASP A 87 0.49 35.06 8.42
C ASP A 87 0.62 33.65 9.03
N ALA A 88 1.35 32.75 8.35
CA ALA A 88 1.66 31.42 8.85
C ALA A 88 2.80 31.40 9.90
N GLY A 89 3.48 32.53 10.14
CA GLY A 89 4.55 32.64 11.12
C GLY A 89 5.82 31.87 10.74
N PHE A 90 6.10 31.70 9.45
CA PHE A 90 7.27 30.94 9.01
C PHE A 90 8.59 31.59 9.42
N SER A 91 9.59 30.73 9.60
CA SER A 91 10.96 31.14 9.83
C SER A 91 11.54 31.84 8.59
N THR A 92 12.44 32.79 8.81
CA THR A 92 13.29 33.37 7.76
C THR A 92 14.42 32.43 7.32
N ASN A 93 14.50 31.23 7.90
CA ASN A 93 15.38 30.15 7.44
C ASN A 93 14.78 29.46 6.21
N CYS A 94 14.96 30.08 5.04
CA CYS A 94 14.32 29.67 3.78
C CYS A 94 14.65 28.23 3.37
N ILE A 95 15.84 27.72 3.73
CA ILE A 95 16.30 26.37 3.34
C ILE A 95 15.56 25.23 4.07
N GLN A 96 14.68 25.56 5.01
CA GLN A 96 13.77 24.57 5.59
C GLN A 96 12.77 24.03 4.55
N CYS A 97 12.42 24.83 3.54
CA CYS A 97 11.46 24.46 2.51
C CYS A 97 11.99 24.65 1.08
N HIS A 98 12.79 25.69 0.84
CA HIS A 98 13.28 26.03 -0.50
C HIS A 98 14.70 25.52 -0.74
N ARG A 99 14.94 24.92 -1.90
CA ARG A 99 16.25 24.42 -2.30
C ARG A 99 17.07 25.50 -3.00
N MET A 100 18.34 25.65 -2.61
CA MET A 100 19.24 26.66 -3.21
C MET A 100 19.55 26.40 -4.69
N GLU A 101 19.38 25.17 -5.15
CA GLU A 101 19.61 24.77 -6.53
C GLU A 101 18.43 25.07 -7.46
N SER A 102 17.29 25.48 -6.90
CA SER A 102 16.09 25.83 -7.67
C SER A 102 16.29 27.14 -8.45
N THR A 103 15.67 27.20 -9.63
CA THR A 103 15.67 28.40 -10.49
C THR A 103 14.54 29.38 -10.15
N ASP A 104 13.64 29.00 -9.26
CA ASP A 104 12.51 29.81 -8.78
C ASP A 104 12.09 29.39 -7.35
N TRP A 105 11.10 30.12 -6.81
CA TRP A 105 10.50 29.88 -5.49
C TRP A 105 9.23 29.01 -5.56
N GLY A 106 8.97 28.35 -6.70
CA GLY A 106 7.75 27.60 -6.94
C GLY A 106 7.60 26.41 -5.99
N ALA A 107 6.34 25.99 -5.78
CA ALA A 107 6.00 24.85 -4.93
C ALA A 107 6.63 23.53 -5.39
N GLU A 108 7.00 23.42 -6.67
CA GLU A 108 7.73 22.29 -7.26
C GLU A 108 9.11 22.07 -6.62
N SER A 109 9.66 23.08 -5.95
CA SER A 109 10.94 23.00 -5.24
C SER A 109 10.85 22.33 -3.86
N ILE A 110 9.63 22.10 -3.35
CA ILE A 110 9.39 21.51 -2.02
C ILE A 110 9.24 19.99 -2.14
N ASP A 111 10.01 19.26 -1.34
CA ASP A 111 10.03 17.79 -1.38
C ASP A 111 8.79 17.18 -0.71
N HIS A 112 7.90 16.62 -1.53
CA HIS A 112 6.76 15.82 -1.10
C HIS A 112 6.90 14.36 -1.54
N SER A 113 8.12 13.86 -1.79
CA SER A 113 8.32 12.47 -2.24
C SER A 113 7.80 11.41 -1.25
N PHE A 114 7.65 11.78 0.02
CA PHE A 114 7.06 10.92 1.07
C PHE A 114 5.52 10.85 1.00
N PHE A 115 4.87 11.85 0.39
CA PHE A 115 3.43 11.90 0.16
C PHE A 115 3.16 12.56 -1.20
N PRO A 116 3.20 11.79 -2.30
CA PRO A 116 3.05 12.34 -3.64
C PRO A 116 1.72 13.07 -3.82
N LEU A 117 1.80 14.34 -4.23
CA LEU A 117 0.63 15.21 -4.50
C LEU A 117 0.08 14.91 -5.89
N GLU A 118 -0.46 13.70 -6.07
CA GLU A 118 -0.98 13.20 -7.34
C GLU A 118 -2.43 12.72 -7.20
N LEU A 119 -3.14 12.64 -8.32
CA LEU A 119 -4.50 12.10 -8.42
C LEU A 119 -5.46 12.78 -7.43
N GLY A 120 -6.09 12.04 -6.52
CA GLY A 120 -6.98 12.58 -5.50
C GLY A 120 -6.30 13.52 -4.49
N HIS A 121 -4.97 13.47 -4.40
CA HIS A 121 -4.15 14.33 -3.55
C HIS A 121 -3.43 15.44 -4.32
N ASP A 122 -3.79 15.69 -5.59
CA ASP A 122 -3.39 16.89 -6.33
C ASP A 122 -4.14 18.12 -5.77
N ILE A 123 -3.71 18.56 -4.59
CA ILE A 123 -4.32 19.63 -3.82
C ILE A 123 -3.38 20.84 -3.88
N GLN A 124 -3.87 21.91 -4.48
CA GLN A 124 -3.10 23.14 -4.69
C GLN A 124 -3.08 24.04 -3.44
N ASP A 125 -4.02 23.84 -2.51
CA ASP A 125 -4.10 24.58 -1.25
C ASP A 125 -3.33 23.85 -0.15
N CYS A 126 -2.13 24.35 0.19
CA CYS A 126 -1.30 23.76 1.24
C CYS A 126 -2.04 23.65 2.59
N SER A 127 -2.98 24.57 2.87
CA SER A 127 -3.72 24.61 4.14
C SER A 127 -4.76 23.49 4.26
N ALA A 128 -5.09 22.81 3.16
CA ALA A 128 -5.92 21.63 3.17
C ALA A 128 -5.27 20.46 3.94
N CYS A 129 -3.94 20.42 3.98
CA CYS A 129 -3.16 19.39 4.69
C CYS A 129 -2.42 19.99 5.90
N HIS A 130 -1.88 21.20 5.77
CA HIS A 130 -1.11 21.90 6.80
C HIS A 130 -2.00 22.85 7.60
N THR A 131 -2.78 22.28 8.51
CA THR A 131 -3.74 23.04 9.31
C THR A 131 -3.05 24.01 10.26
N ALA A 132 -3.65 25.19 10.47
CA ALA A 132 -3.12 26.25 11.33
C ALA A 132 -1.68 26.71 11.02
N GLY A 133 -1.18 26.44 9.80
CA GLY A 133 0.18 26.77 9.41
C GLY A 133 1.25 25.84 9.98
N ASP A 134 0.87 24.67 10.52
CA ASP A 134 1.82 23.64 10.96
C ASP A 134 2.21 22.72 9.79
N PHE A 135 3.47 22.83 9.37
CA PHE A 135 4.08 22.02 8.30
C PHE A 135 4.97 20.90 8.85
N SER A 136 5.06 20.76 10.17
CA SER A 136 5.93 19.79 10.83
C SER A 136 5.24 18.48 11.21
N ASN A 137 3.91 18.47 11.23
CA ASN A 137 3.14 17.39 11.84
C ASN A 137 1.84 17.05 11.09
N THR A 138 1.88 17.04 9.75
CA THR A 138 0.76 16.55 8.95
C THR A 138 0.82 15.03 8.83
N PRO A 139 -0.23 14.30 9.25
CA PRO A 139 -0.32 12.86 9.05
C PRO A 139 -0.21 12.44 7.58
N SER A 140 0.39 11.29 7.34
CA SER A 140 0.36 10.61 6.03
C SER A 140 -0.54 9.38 6.02
N ASP A 141 -1.09 9.00 7.19
CA ASP A 141 -2.03 7.89 7.31
C ASP A 141 -3.38 8.27 6.71
N CYS A 142 -3.93 7.38 5.88
CA CYS A 142 -5.17 7.62 5.16
C CYS A 142 -6.35 7.82 6.13
N PHE A 143 -6.44 7.01 7.18
CA PHE A 143 -7.57 7.04 8.11
C PHE A 143 -7.51 8.26 9.02
N GLU A 144 -6.32 8.73 9.40
CA GLU A 144 -6.18 9.97 10.17
C GLU A 144 -6.82 11.18 9.45
N CYS A 145 -6.70 11.25 8.11
CA CYS A 145 -7.35 12.30 7.31
C CYS A 145 -8.79 11.95 6.88
N HIS A 146 -9.07 10.68 6.61
CA HIS A 146 -10.33 10.22 6.00
C HIS A 146 -11.24 9.42 6.93
N SER A 147 -11.07 9.56 8.24
CA SER A 147 -11.91 8.91 9.27
C SER A 147 -13.39 9.20 9.07
N THR A 148 -13.76 10.44 8.74
CA THR A 148 -15.16 10.80 8.48
C THR A 148 -15.72 10.09 7.25
N GLN A 149 -14.94 9.98 6.16
CA GLN A 149 -15.37 9.24 4.97
C GLN A 149 -15.49 7.74 5.27
N TYR A 150 -14.56 7.19 6.04
CA TYR A 150 -14.57 5.81 6.49
C TYR A 150 -15.82 5.49 7.33
N GLU A 151 -16.14 6.32 8.32
CA GLU A 151 -17.29 6.15 9.22
C GLU A 151 -18.64 6.31 8.49
N ASN A 152 -18.70 7.15 7.46
CA ASN A 152 -19.91 7.42 6.69
C ASN A 152 -20.06 6.56 5.43
N ALA A 153 -19.12 5.64 5.16
CA ALA A 153 -19.24 4.70 4.05
C ALA A 153 -20.48 3.83 4.23
N ALA A 154 -21.31 3.73 3.19
CA ALA A 154 -22.60 3.03 3.26
C ALA A 154 -22.71 1.83 2.32
N ASN A 155 -21.85 1.76 1.28
CA ASN A 155 -21.90 0.69 0.30
C ASN A 155 -20.46 0.35 -0.18
N PRO A 156 -19.76 -0.59 0.48
CA PRO A 156 -20.15 -1.27 1.72
C PRO A 156 -20.03 -0.37 2.96
N ASN A 157 -20.69 -0.74 4.07
CA ASN A 157 -20.49 -0.07 5.36
C ASN A 157 -19.24 -0.61 6.06
N HIS A 158 -18.21 0.22 6.23
CA HIS A 158 -16.95 -0.24 6.80
C HIS A 158 -17.03 -0.61 8.28
N LEU A 159 -17.85 0.11 9.05
CA LEU A 159 -17.98 -0.11 10.50
C LEU A 159 -18.72 -1.41 10.81
N THR A 160 -19.85 -1.64 10.14
CA THR A 160 -20.64 -2.85 10.38
C THR A 160 -19.94 -4.10 9.82
N ALA A 161 -19.30 -3.98 8.64
CA ALA A 161 -18.51 -5.08 8.08
C ALA A 161 -17.20 -5.34 8.84
N GLY A 162 -16.78 -4.44 9.73
CA GLY A 162 -15.57 -4.59 10.53
C GLY A 162 -14.29 -4.54 9.69
N PHE A 163 -14.26 -3.74 8.62
CA PHE A 163 -13.07 -3.61 7.79
C PHE A 163 -11.90 -2.96 8.55
N SER A 164 -10.69 -3.18 8.04
CA SER A 164 -9.48 -2.56 8.57
C SER A 164 -9.42 -1.09 8.15
N THR A 165 -8.59 -0.31 8.85
CA THR A 165 -8.23 1.06 8.43
C THR A 165 -7.12 1.07 7.37
N GLN A 166 -6.72 -0.09 6.84
CA GLN A 166 -5.74 -0.20 5.76
C GLN A 166 -6.41 0.06 4.42
N CYS A 167 -6.58 1.34 4.08
CA CYS A 167 -7.36 1.75 2.91
C CYS A 167 -6.86 1.15 1.59
N VAL A 168 -5.55 0.91 1.47
CA VAL A 168 -4.89 0.37 0.27
C VAL A 168 -5.22 -1.10 -0.01
N ASP A 169 -5.86 -1.80 0.94
CA ASP A 169 -6.36 -3.16 0.72
C ASP A 169 -7.48 -3.18 -0.33
N CYS A 170 -8.19 -2.07 -0.49
CA CYS A 170 -9.33 -1.93 -1.41
C CYS A 170 -9.24 -0.70 -2.34
N HIS A 171 -8.70 0.42 -1.87
CA HIS A 171 -8.78 1.70 -2.57
C HIS A 171 -7.42 2.11 -3.14
N THR A 172 -7.49 2.94 -4.19
CA THR A 172 -6.32 3.63 -4.75
C THR A 172 -6.41 5.12 -4.46
N THR A 173 -5.35 5.87 -4.77
CA THR A 173 -5.36 7.34 -4.70
C THR A 173 -6.15 7.99 -5.84
N SER A 174 -6.83 7.21 -6.68
CA SER A 174 -7.73 7.72 -7.71
C SER A 174 -8.86 8.55 -7.09
N PRO A 175 -9.26 9.67 -7.71
CA PRO A 175 -10.32 10.51 -7.18
C PRO A 175 -11.64 9.73 -7.00
N GLY A 176 -12.29 9.94 -5.85
CA GLY A 176 -13.62 9.40 -5.58
C GLY A 176 -13.68 8.00 -4.97
N TRP A 177 -12.57 7.48 -4.44
CA TRP A 177 -12.51 6.17 -3.75
C TRP A 177 -12.92 4.98 -4.63
N SER A 178 -12.86 5.15 -5.96
CA SER A 178 -13.33 4.20 -6.96
C SER A 178 -12.30 4.03 -8.09
N PRO A 179 -12.16 2.83 -8.67
CA PRO A 179 -12.78 1.57 -8.22
C PRO A 179 -12.20 1.12 -6.88
N ALA A 180 -13.02 0.41 -6.10
CA ALA A 180 -12.58 -0.32 -4.92
C ALA A 180 -12.46 -1.80 -5.32
N GLU A 181 -11.26 -2.38 -5.20
CA GLU A 181 -10.97 -3.74 -5.61
C GLU A 181 -10.37 -4.50 -4.44
N PHE A 182 -10.97 -5.62 -4.03
CA PHE A 182 -10.44 -6.45 -2.95
C PHE A 182 -9.64 -7.61 -3.54
N LEU A 183 -8.47 -7.32 -4.11
CA LEU A 183 -7.69 -8.29 -4.90
C LEU A 183 -7.29 -9.56 -4.13
N GLY A 184 -7.23 -9.50 -2.80
CA GLY A 184 -7.01 -10.69 -1.94
C GLY A 184 -8.19 -11.65 -1.87
N HIS A 185 -9.34 -11.33 -2.48
CA HIS A 185 -10.55 -12.16 -2.40
C HIS A 185 -10.35 -13.54 -3.03
N ASP A 186 -9.62 -13.65 -4.14
CA ASP A 186 -9.35 -14.93 -4.81
C ASP A 186 -8.41 -15.83 -3.98
N ASP A 187 -7.46 -15.23 -3.26
CA ASP A 187 -6.46 -15.99 -2.48
C ASP A 187 -6.99 -16.43 -1.12
N ALA A 188 -7.80 -15.59 -0.48
CA ALA A 188 -8.31 -15.84 0.88
C ALA A 188 -9.73 -16.42 0.90
N PHE A 189 -10.51 -16.25 -0.17
CA PHE A 189 -11.93 -16.60 -0.25
C PHE A 189 -12.29 -17.21 -1.62
N PHE A 190 -13.44 -16.83 -2.19
CA PHE A 190 -13.96 -17.37 -3.44
C PHE A 190 -13.43 -16.58 -4.65
N PRO A 191 -12.99 -17.22 -5.76
CA PRO A 191 -12.43 -16.49 -6.88
C PRO A 191 -13.47 -15.67 -7.65
N ILE A 192 -13.35 -14.33 -7.61
CA ILE A 192 -14.19 -13.37 -8.33
C ILE A 192 -13.41 -12.57 -9.38
N TYR A 193 -12.08 -12.51 -9.26
CA TYR A 193 -11.18 -11.86 -10.22
C TYR A 193 -10.55 -12.87 -11.21
N SER A 194 -10.81 -14.17 -11.03
CA SER A 194 -10.39 -15.30 -11.85
C SER A 194 -11.49 -16.37 -11.98
N GLY A 195 -11.19 -17.47 -12.66
CA GLY A 195 -12.14 -18.56 -12.89
C GLY A 195 -13.32 -18.21 -13.82
N GLU A 196 -14.35 -19.04 -13.78
CA GLU A 196 -15.60 -18.90 -14.57
C GLU A 196 -16.42 -17.66 -14.17
N HIS A 197 -16.19 -17.20 -12.94
CA HIS A 197 -16.94 -16.14 -12.30
C HIS A 197 -16.35 -14.73 -12.61
N LYS A 198 -15.14 -14.67 -13.17
CA LYS A 198 -14.43 -13.43 -13.53
C LYS A 198 -15.23 -12.48 -14.40
N GLY A 199 -15.43 -11.25 -13.91
CA GLY A 199 -16.00 -10.14 -14.69
C GLY A 199 -17.50 -10.27 -14.96
N THR A 200 -18.18 -11.14 -14.22
CA THR A 200 -19.62 -11.38 -14.36
C THR A 200 -20.46 -10.38 -13.55
N TRP A 201 -19.95 -9.90 -12.41
CA TRP A 201 -20.55 -8.86 -11.55
C TRP A 201 -19.56 -7.76 -11.24
N SER A 202 -20.09 -6.65 -10.72
CA SER A 202 -19.30 -5.49 -10.29
C SER A 202 -19.59 -5.03 -8.87
N GLU A 203 -20.66 -5.52 -8.23
CA GLU A 203 -21.00 -5.14 -6.87
C GLU A 203 -20.88 -6.33 -5.90
N CYS A 204 -20.29 -6.09 -4.73
CA CYS A 204 -20.16 -7.11 -3.69
C CYS A 204 -21.55 -7.61 -3.21
N SER A 205 -22.56 -6.72 -3.28
CA SER A 205 -23.97 -6.98 -2.92
C SER A 205 -24.64 -8.04 -3.79
N GLU A 206 -24.09 -8.35 -4.96
CA GLU A 206 -24.62 -9.39 -5.86
C GLU A 206 -24.47 -10.79 -5.23
N CYS A 207 -23.42 -11.00 -4.44
CA CYS A 207 -23.21 -12.23 -3.66
C CYS A 207 -23.53 -12.03 -2.18
N HIS A 208 -23.08 -10.91 -1.59
CA HIS A 208 -23.26 -10.56 -0.19
C HIS A 208 -24.53 -9.75 0.02
N THR A 209 -25.67 -10.44 0.05
CA THR A 209 -26.99 -9.80 0.16
C THR A 209 -27.23 -9.11 1.51
N ASN A 210 -26.41 -9.42 2.53
CA ASN A 210 -26.44 -8.75 3.82
C ASN A 210 -25.31 -7.72 3.92
N PRO A 211 -25.60 -6.41 3.84
CA PRO A 211 -24.58 -5.36 3.91
C PRO A 211 -23.92 -5.25 5.29
N ASP A 212 -24.53 -5.84 6.33
CA ASP A 212 -24.04 -5.81 7.70
C ASP A 212 -23.17 -7.04 8.03
N ASN A 213 -23.18 -8.07 7.18
CA ASN A 213 -22.44 -9.31 7.41
C ASN A 213 -21.97 -9.94 6.09
N PHE A 214 -20.74 -9.64 5.70
CA PHE A 214 -20.12 -10.19 4.50
C PHE A 214 -19.76 -11.69 4.62
N ALA A 215 -19.90 -12.31 5.80
CA ALA A 215 -19.83 -13.77 5.90
C ALA A 215 -21.10 -14.44 5.36
N GLU A 216 -22.20 -13.70 5.19
CA GLU A 216 -23.40 -14.18 4.51
C GLU A 216 -23.29 -13.95 3.01
N PHE A 217 -23.52 -15.00 2.24
CA PHE A 217 -23.49 -14.97 0.78
C PHE A 217 -24.53 -15.93 0.20
N THR A 218 -24.84 -15.76 -1.09
CA THR A 218 -25.70 -16.70 -1.80
C THR A 218 -25.27 -16.98 -3.23
N CYS A 219 -25.27 -18.27 -3.60
CA CYS A 219 -25.11 -18.71 -4.98
C CYS A 219 -26.48 -18.82 -5.70
N LEU A 220 -27.55 -18.97 -4.91
CA LEU A 220 -28.87 -19.42 -5.36
C LEU A 220 -29.66 -18.34 -6.12
N THR A 221 -29.20 -17.08 -6.05
CA THR A 221 -29.77 -15.98 -6.85
C THR A 221 -29.50 -16.19 -8.35
N CYS A 222 -28.35 -16.79 -8.69
CA CYS A 222 -27.95 -17.03 -10.07
C CYS A 222 -28.04 -18.52 -10.44
N HIS A 223 -27.66 -19.41 -9.53
CA HIS A 223 -27.77 -20.86 -9.70
C HIS A 223 -29.15 -21.33 -9.26
N THR A 224 -30.14 -21.14 -10.13
CA THR A 224 -31.55 -21.35 -9.79
C THR A 224 -32.00 -22.81 -9.88
N ASN A 225 -33.14 -23.09 -9.24
CA ASN A 225 -33.83 -24.38 -9.34
C ASN A 225 -35.03 -24.30 -10.28
N PRO A 226 -35.32 -25.36 -11.06
CA PRO A 226 -34.86 -26.75 -10.87
C PRO A 226 -33.60 -27.15 -11.66
N GLU A 227 -32.96 -26.23 -12.38
CA GLU A 227 -31.83 -26.53 -13.27
C GLU A 227 -30.63 -27.07 -12.49
N THR A 228 -30.37 -26.51 -11.31
CA THR A 228 -29.32 -26.98 -10.41
C THR A 228 -29.64 -28.39 -9.92
N ASP A 229 -30.84 -28.66 -9.37
CA ASP A 229 -31.25 -30.01 -8.96
C ASP A 229 -31.10 -31.05 -10.09
N GLN A 230 -31.44 -30.68 -11.33
CA GLN A 230 -31.35 -31.58 -12.49
C GLN A 230 -29.91 -31.99 -12.80
N LYS A 231 -28.96 -31.08 -12.65
CA LYS A 231 -27.52 -31.36 -12.84
C LYS A 231 -26.92 -32.18 -11.70
N HIS A 232 -27.53 -32.14 -10.52
CA HIS A 232 -27.06 -32.86 -9.33
C HIS A 232 -27.86 -34.15 -9.05
N GLN A 233 -28.62 -34.66 -10.02
CA GLN A 233 -29.35 -35.92 -9.88
C GLN A 233 -28.38 -37.08 -9.62
N GLY A 234 -28.55 -37.75 -8.48
CA GLY A 234 -27.73 -38.88 -8.09
C GLY A 234 -26.41 -38.50 -7.40
N ILE A 235 -26.15 -37.21 -7.16
CA ILE A 235 -25.02 -36.76 -6.34
C ILE A 235 -25.44 -36.89 -4.86
N SER A 236 -24.80 -37.81 -4.14
CA SER A 236 -25.05 -37.98 -2.71
C SER A 236 -24.55 -36.77 -1.91
N GLY A 237 -25.27 -36.40 -0.84
CA GLY A 237 -24.94 -35.23 -0.03
C GLY A 237 -25.28 -33.88 -0.69
N TYR A 238 -25.83 -33.87 -1.90
CA TYR A 238 -26.32 -32.65 -2.54
C TYR A 238 -27.39 -31.97 -1.68
N ALA A 239 -27.15 -30.69 -1.38
CA ALA A 239 -28.13 -29.79 -0.80
C ALA A 239 -28.14 -28.48 -1.60
N TYR A 240 -29.34 -28.00 -1.94
CA TYR A 240 -29.51 -26.71 -2.60
C TYR A 240 -29.40 -25.56 -1.59
N GLU A 241 -28.17 -25.35 -1.11
CA GLU A 241 -27.81 -24.37 -0.08
C GLU A 241 -26.39 -23.85 -0.37
N SER A 242 -26.16 -22.55 -0.18
CA SER A 242 -24.94 -21.87 -0.65
C SER A 242 -23.66 -22.39 0.00
N ASN A 243 -23.67 -22.73 1.30
CA ASN A 243 -22.50 -23.28 1.99
C ASN A 243 -22.19 -24.71 1.51
N ALA A 244 -23.23 -25.51 1.24
CA ALA A 244 -23.07 -26.83 0.64
C ALA A 244 -22.48 -26.72 -0.77
N CYS A 245 -22.98 -25.80 -1.59
CA CYS A 245 -22.43 -25.53 -2.92
C CYS A 245 -20.97 -25.10 -2.85
N LEU A 246 -20.60 -24.15 -1.98
CA LEU A 246 -19.22 -23.67 -1.83
C LEU A 246 -18.27 -24.79 -1.39
N SER A 247 -18.74 -25.72 -0.54
CA SER A 247 -17.94 -26.87 -0.10
C SER A 247 -17.63 -27.83 -1.24
N CYS A 248 -18.54 -27.97 -2.21
CA CYS A 248 -18.37 -28.80 -3.40
C CYS A 248 -17.82 -28.05 -4.63
N HIS A 249 -17.82 -26.72 -4.62
CA HIS A 249 -17.35 -25.91 -5.74
C HIS A 249 -16.57 -24.71 -5.21
N PRO A 250 -15.40 -24.92 -4.58
CA PRO A 250 -14.62 -23.84 -3.96
C PRO A 250 -14.12 -22.82 -4.99
N THR A 251 -14.01 -23.23 -6.26
CA THR A 251 -13.62 -22.34 -7.37
C THR A 251 -14.81 -21.77 -8.14
N GLY A 252 -16.02 -22.21 -7.79
CA GLY A 252 -17.25 -21.93 -8.53
C GLY A 252 -17.39 -22.71 -9.84
N SER A 253 -16.42 -23.55 -10.19
CA SER A 253 -16.52 -24.39 -11.38
C SER A 253 -17.38 -25.62 -11.10
N GLY A 254 -18.40 -25.85 -11.94
CA GLY A 254 -19.21 -27.07 -11.90
C GLY A 254 -18.44 -28.34 -12.31
N ASP A 255 -17.25 -28.17 -12.89
CA ASP A 255 -16.37 -29.26 -13.35
C ASP A 255 -15.23 -29.56 -12.36
N ASP A 256 -15.31 -29.03 -11.13
CA ASP A 256 -14.33 -29.32 -10.07
C ASP A 256 -14.29 -30.84 -9.80
N ALA A 257 -13.31 -31.51 -10.42
CA ALA A 257 -13.03 -32.90 -10.18
C ALA A 257 -12.32 -33.03 -8.84
N PHE A 258 -13.03 -33.51 -7.82
CA PHE A 258 -12.43 -33.85 -6.53
C PHE A 258 -11.49 -35.03 -6.68
N ASP A 259 -10.19 -34.74 -6.76
CA ASP A 259 -9.16 -35.76 -6.85
C ASP A 259 -8.86 -36.33 -5.46
N HIS A 260 -9.75 -37.21 -5.00
CA HIS A 260 -9.57 -37.89 -3.72
C HIS A 260 -8.29 -38.73 -3.65
N ASP A 261 -7.75 -39.17 -4.78
CA ASP A 261 -6.62 -40.11 -4.78
C ASP A 261 -5.26 -39.41 -4.78
N ASN A 262 -5.16 -38.20 -5.36
CA ASN A 262 -3.90 -37.45 -5.38
C ASN A 262 -3.91 -36.21 -4.48
N GLN A 263 -5.07 -35.68 -4.10
CA GLN A 263 -5.17 -34.46 -3.28
C GLN A 263 -5.78 -34.71 -1.89
N PHE A 264 -6.58 -35.76 -1.70
CA PHE A 264 -7.21 -36.09 -0.42
C PHE A 264 -6.99 -37.56 -0.04
N PHE A 265 -7.84 -38.10 0.86
CA PHE A 265 -7.81 -39.51 1.22
C PHE A 265 -8.32 -40.37 0.05
N PRO A 266 -7.56 -41.39 -0.39
CA PRO A 266 -7.87 -42.17 -1.57
C PRO A 266 -9.09 -43.06 -1.34
N ILE A 267 -10.15 -42.82 -2.12
CA ILE A 267 -11.39 -43.60 -2.11
C ILE A 267 -11.66 -44.29 -3.44
N PHE A 268 -11.00 -43.86 -4.53
CA PHE A 268 -11.11 -44.47 -5.85
C PHE A 268 -9.97 -45.46 -6.13
N SER A 269 -8.96 -45.49 -5.26
CA SER A 269 -7.87 -46.46 -5.20
C SER A 269 -7.59 -46.89 -3.76
N GLY A 270 -6.61 -47.76 -3.54
CA GLY A 270 -6.27 -48.26 -2.21
C GLY A 270 -7.31 -49.24 -1.63
N LYS A 271 -7.23 -49.46 -0.31
CA LYS A 271 -8.06 -50.45 0.42
C LYS A 271 -9.55 -50.12 0.42
N HIS A 272 -9.89 -48.85 0.26
CA HIS A 272 -11.26 -48.35 0.30
C HIS A 272 -11.90 -48.25 -1.09
N GLN A 273 -11.17 -48.61 -2.16
CA GLN A 273 -11.65 -48.58 -3.54
C GLN A 273 -12.98 -49.33 -3.70
N GLY A 274 -14.03 -48.59 -4.08
CA GLY A 274 -15.36 -49.15 -4.38
C GLY A 274 -16.12 -49.66 -3.14
N THR A 275 -15.68 -49.28 -1.94
CA THR A 275 -16.37 -49.61 -0.68
C THR A 275 -17.61 -48.74 -0.48
N TRP A 276 -17.53 -47.50 -0.98
CA TRP A 276 -18.50 -46.44 -0.73
C TRP A 276 -18.81 -45.69 -2.01
N ASN A 277 -20.07 -45.29 -2.14
CA ASN A 277 -20.56 -44.56 -3.31
C ASN A 277 -21.24 -43.24 -2.92
N GLU A 278 -21.39 -43.00 -1.61
CA GLU A 278 -22.09 -41.84 -1.09
C GLU A 278 -21.15 -40.96 -0.26
N CYS A 279 -21.04 -39.68 -0.61
CA CYS A 279 -20.14 -38.75 0.07
C CYS A 279 -20.44 -38.62 1.57
N SER A 280 -21.71 -38.80 1.96
CA SER A 280 -22.17 -38.79 3.36
C SER A 280 -21.69 -39.98 4.18
N GLU A 281 -21.15 -41.03 3.56
CA GLU A 281 -20.53 -42.16 4.28
C GLU A 281 -19.25 -41.72 5.00
N CYS A 282 -18.55 -40.70 4.49
CA CYS A 282 -17.36 -40.14 5.12
C CYS A 282 -17.58 -38.72 5.67
N HIS A 283 -18.37 -37.90 4.98
CA HIS A 283 -18.61 -36.50 5.32
C HIS A 283 -19.94 -36.29 6.05
N LEU A 284 -19.92 -36.57 7.35
CA LEU A 284 -21.10 -36.50 8.20
C LEU A 284 -21.66 -35.06 8.29
N GLY A 285 -22.98 -34.93 8.22
CA GLY A 285 -23.67 -33.65 8.36
C GLY A 285 -23.50 -32.68 7.18
N GLY A 286 -22.98 -33.13 6.04
CA GLY A 286 -22.75 -32.29 4.86
C GLY A 286 -21.52 -31.38 4.98
N ASN A 287 -20.69 -31.58 6.00
CA ASN A 287 -19.40 -30.89 6.13
C ASN A 287 -18.30 -31.69 5.44
N PHE A 288 -17.99 -31.31 4.20
CA PHE A 288 -16.97 -31.97 3.38
C PHE A 288 -15.53 -31.66 3.78
N GLN A 289 -15.31 -30.76 4.74
CA GLN A 289 -13.98 -30.51 5.34
C GLN A 289 -13.68 -31.41 6.53
N SER A 290 -14.71 -32.09 7.07
CA SER A 290 -14.56 -33.04 8.17
C SER A 290 -14.82 -34.46 7.68
N PHE A 291 -14.02 -35.41 8.15
CA PHE A 291 -14.21 -36.83 7.90
C PHE A 291 -13.95 -37.61 9.19
N SER A 292 -14.52 -38.80 9.30
CA SER A 292 -14.31 -39.67 10.46
C SER A 292 -13.84 -41.05 10.05
N CYS A 293 -12.70 -41.47 10.58
CA CYS A 293 -12.20 -42.85 10.43
C CYS A 293 -12.83 -43.76 11.50
N ILE A 294 -13.06 -43.18 12.69
CA ILE A 294 -13.48 -43.90 13.90
C ILE A 294 -14.93 -44.39 13.80
N ASP A 295 -15.78 -43.69 13.05
CA ASP A 295 -17.17 -44.10 12.87
C ASP A 295 -17.33 -45.37 12.00
N CYS A 296 -16.26 -45.81 11.32
CA CYS A 296 -16.30 -46.94 10.38
C CYS A 296 -15.32 -48.07 10.70
N HIS A 297 -14.09 -47.79 11.17
CA HIS A 297 -13.17 -48.86 11.57
C HIS A 297 -13.71 -49.57 12.81
N GLU A 298 -13.82 -50.90 12.71
CA GLU A 298 -14.49 -51.74 13.71
C GLU A 298 -13.94 -51.40 15.09
N HIS A 299 -14.88 -51.19 16.02
CA HIS A 299 -14.69 -50.66 17.37
C HIS A 299 -14.66 -49.14 17.45
N ASN A 300 -15.86 -48.56 17.60
CA ASN A 300 -16.08 -47.33 18.38
C ASN A 300 -15.60 -47.46 19.87
N ASP A 301 -14.77 -48.48 20.15
CA ASP A 301 -14.11 -48.77 21.40
C ASP A 301 -12.61 -48.47 21.24
N PRO A 302 -12.10 -47.38 21.84
CA PRO A 302 -10.69 -47.02 21.77
C PRO A 302 -9.73 -48.07 22.32
N ASN A 303 -10.21 -49.06 23.09
CA ASN A 303 -9.36 -50.10 23.68
C ASN A 303 -8.92 -51.14 22.65
N ASP A 304 -9.80 -51.54 21.73
CA ASP A 304 -9.49 -52.59 20.75
C ASP A 304 -8.43 -52.11 19.74
N LEU A 305 -8.47 -50.83 19.36
CA LEU A 305 -7.46 -50.21 18.52
C LEU A 305 -6.18 -49.86 19.28
N ALA A 306 -6.26 -49.59 20.59
CA ALA A 306 -5.06 -49.34 21.40
C ALA A 306 -4.15 -50.58 21.45
N ASP A 307 -4.71 -51.78 21.59
CA ASP A 307 -3.97 -53.04 21.65
C ASP A 307 -3.13 -53.29 20.36
N GLU A 308 -3.61 -52.85 19.20
CA GLU A 308 -2.87 -52.94 17.93
C GLU A 308 -1.79 -51.85 17.79
N HIS A 309 -1.91 -50.76 18.54
CA HIS A 309 -1.00 -49.61 18.51
C HIS A 309 -0.13 -49.49 19.78
N ASP A 310 -0.05 -50.54 20.60
CA ASP A 310 0.68 -50.59 21.88
C ASP A 310 2.17 -50.21 21.74
N ASP A 311 2.77 -50.48 20.58
CA ASP A 311 4.15 -50.15 20.26
C ASP A 311 4.33 -48.81 19.53
N VAL A 312 3.24 -48.08 19.26
CA VAL A 312 3.24 -46.83 18.50
C VAL A 312 3.28 -45.62 19.44
N SER A 313 4.46 -45.00 19.54
CA SER A 313 4.64 -43.78 20.31
C SER A 313 3.83 -42.61 19.73
N GLY A 314 2.92 -42.06 20.52
CA GLY A 314 2.08 -40.91 20.10
C GLY A 314 0.75 -41.31 19.46
N TYR A 315 0.34 -42.57 19.59
CA TYR A 315 -1.01 -43.01 19.25
C TYR A 315 -2.07 -42.13 19.94
N GLU A 316 -3.02 -41.62 19.15
CA GLU A 316 -4.17 -40.88 19.60
C GLU A 316 -5.40 -41.39 18.84
N PHE A 317 -6.46 -41.69 19.57
CA PHE A 317 -7.73 -42.13 19.00
C PHE A 317 -8.54 -40.94 18.46
N SER A 318 -8.07 -40.36 17.35
CA SER A 318 -8.74 -39.28 16.63
C SER A 318 -8.58 -39.46 15.12
N SER A 319 -9.64 -39.18 14.34
CA SER A 319 -9.62 -39.33 12.87
C SER A 319 -8.48 -38.56 12.21
N SER A 320 -8.09 -37.40 12.76
CA SER A 320 -6.93 -36.62 12.31
C SER A 320 -5.60 -37.31 12.58
N ALA A 321 -5.43 -37.95 13.73
CA ALA A 321 -4.21 -38.69 14.06
C ALA A 321 -4.10 -39.97 13.22
N CYS A 322 -5.21 -40.69 13.03
CA CYS A 322 -5.28 -41.86 12.16
C CYS A 322 -4.88 -41.50 10.73
N TYR A 323 -5.42 -40.42 10.16
CA TYR A 323 -5.06 -39.99 8.80
C TYR A 323 -3.59 -39.59 8.67
N ALA A 324 -3.02 -38.95 9.69
CA ALA A 324 -1.61 -38.57 9.68
C ALA A 324 -0.67 -39.79 9.62
N CYS A 325 -1.05 -40.90 10.28
CA CYS A 325 -0.29 -42.15 10.26
C CYS A 325 -0.62 -43.03 9.04
N HIS A 326 -1.88 -43.05 8.60
CA HIS A 326 -2.40 -43.90 7.53
C HIS A 326 -3.04 -43.08 6.40
N PRO A 327 -2.25 -42.26 5.66
CA PRO A 327 -2.78 -41.35 4.65
C PRO A 327 -3.43 -42.06 3.45
N THR A 328 -3.15 -43.37 3.28
CA THR A 328 -3.68 -44.21 2.19
C THR A 328 -4.67 -45.27 2.67
N GLY A 329 -4.96 -45.33 3.97
CA GLY A 329 -5.76 -46.40 4.59
C GLY A 329 -5.08 -47.77 4.57
N GLU A 330 -3.74 -47.81 4.44
CA GLU A 330 -2.94 -49.03 4.61
C GLU A 330 -2.48 -49.17 6.07
N GLU A 331 -2.55 -50.40 6.61
CA GLU A 331 -2.01 -50.80 7.92
C GLU A 331 -0.49 -50.60 8.03
#